data_AF-A0A1L8Z9P9-F1
#
_entry.id   AF-A0A1L8Z9P9-F1
#
_cell.length_a   1.000
_cell.length_b   1.000
_cell.length_c   1.000
_cell.angle_alpha   90.00
_cell.angle_beta   90.00
_cell.angle_gamma   90.00
#
_symmetry.space_group_name_H-M   'P 1'
#
loop_
_entity.id
_entity.type
_entity.pdbx_description
1 polymer ?
#
loop_
_entity_poly.entity_id
_entity_poly.type
_entity_poly.pdbx_seq_one_letter_code
_entity_poly.pdbx_strand_id
1 'polypeptide(L)'
;MKNKNMVKLFFASMLFVMACKAYVEEKKQVESLMEGVLALVNDSSGGKFKDYKDKINELKENLKAVGNAELKEKLLNLQNSFQDKLAAKLAALKAAKQKIESFTEKDNKKTEIWSEAKLVGVTVPLLGSNTTGNGDKMSKNAVEQIDKVIKFLEEDTN
;
A
#
# COMPACT_ATOMS: atom_id res chain seq x y z
N MET A 1 32.65 6.50 -50.55
CA MET A 1 32.29 7.13 -49.25
C MET A 1 30.84 6.84 -48.77
N LYS A 2 29.90 6.38 -49.62
CA LYS A 2 28.49 6.17 -49.24
C LYS A 2 28.25 5.02 -48.23
N ASN A 3 29.04 3.94 -48.27
CA ASN A 3 28.85 2.78 -47.38
C ASN A 3 29.26 3.02 -45.90
N LYS A 4 30.14 3.99 -45.62
CA LYS A 4 30.57 4.28 -44.23
C LYS A 4 29.45 4.91 -43.39
N ASN A 5 28.54 5.68 -44.00
CA ASN A 5 27.41 6.28 -43.28
C ASN A 5 26.30 5.27 -42.99
N MET A 6 26.08 4.28 -43.86
CA MET A 6 25.03 3.27 -43.67
C MET A 6 25.37 2.31 -42.52
N VAL A 7 26.63 1.90 -42.40
CA VAL A 7 27.10 1.06 -41.28
C VAL A 7 27.05 1.83 -39.96
N LYS A 8 27.43 3.11 -39.94
CA LYS A 8 27.28 3.96 -38.74
C LYS A 8 25.82 4.14 -38.32
N LEU A 9 24.90 4.29 -39.27
CA LEU A 9 23.46 4.39 -38.99
C LEU A 9 22.89 3.06 -38.44
N PHE A 10 23.37 1.93 -38.97
CA PHE A 10 23.00 0.59 -38.49
C PHE A 10 23.52 0.34 -37.07
N PHE A 11 24.76 0.70 -36.76
CA PHE A 11 25.30 0.59 -35.40
C PHE A 11 24.58 1.52 -34.43
N ALA A 12 24.27 2.76 -34.83
CA ALA A 12 23.51 3.69 -34.01
C ALA A 12 22.09 3.18 -33.72
N SER A 13 21.39 2.64 -34.72
CA SER A 13 20.05 2.07 -34.53
C SER A 13 20.07 0.76 -33.74
N MET A 14 21.09 -0.10 -33.89
CA MET A 14 21.23 -1.31 -33.10
C MET A 14 21.57 -1.02 -31.63
N LEU A 15 22.41 -0.02 -31.36
CA LEU A 15 22.66 0.50 -30.01
C LEU A 15 21.41 1.13 -29.41
N PHE A 16 20.61 1.84 -30.21
CA PHE A 16 19.33 2.39 -29.77
C PHE A 16 18.33 1.30 -29.41
N VAL A 17 18.23 0.22 -30.21
CA VAL A 17 17.36 -0.93 -29.92
C VAL A 17 17.85 -1.70 -28.67
N MET A 18 19.15 -1.87 -28.47
CA MET A 18 19.68 -2.49 -27.24
C MET A 18 19.49 -1.62 -26.01
N ALA A 19 19.62 -0.29 -26.13
CA ALA A 19 19.33 0.65 -25.06
C ALA A 19 17.82 0.71 -24.73
N CYS A 20 16.94 0.63 -25.73
CA CYS A 20 15.49 0.56 -25.54
C CYS A 20 15.01 -0.80 -24.99
N LYS A 21 15.77 -1.89 -25.22
CA LYS A 21 15.50 -3.22 -24.64
C LYS A 21 16.10 -3.43 -23.25
N ALA A 22 16.91 -2.50 -22.76
CA ALA A 22 17.48 -2.60 -21.43
C ALA A 22 16.38 -2.47 -20.38
N TYR A 23 16.35 -3.43 -19.45
CA TYR A 23 15.47 -3.45 -18.28
C TYR A 23 13.96 -3.56 -18.57
N VAL A 24 13.56 -4.14 -19.71
CA VAL A 24 12.13 -4.30 -20.06
C VAL A 24 11.37 -5.13 -19.02
N GLU A 25 12.01 -6.16 -18.47
CA GLU A 25 11.35 -7.06 -17.53
C GLU A 25 11.21 -6.41 -16.14
N GLU A 26 12.23 -5.71 -15.69
CA GLU A 26 12.25 -4.92 -14.46
C GLU A 26 11.20 -3.81 -14.52
N LYS A 27 11.05 -3.14 -15.68
CA LYS A 27 9.98 -2.16 -15.89
C LYS A 27 8.59 -2.79 -15.75
N LYS A 28 8.37 -3.98 -16.33
CA LYS A 28 7.10 -4.71 -16.17
C LYS A 28 6.84 -5.13 -14.73
N GLN A 29 7.87 -5.54 -14.00
CA GLN A 29 7.76 -5.87 -12.58
C GLN A 29 7.34 -4.64 -11.78
N VAL A 30 7.95 -3.47 -12.04
CA VAL A 30 7.54 -2.20 -11.40
C VAL A 30 6.10 -1.84 -11.76
N GLU A 31 5.70 -1.98 -13.02
CA GLU A 31 4.33 -1.68 -13.47
C GLU A 31 3.30 -2.61 -12.83
N SER A 32 3.56 -3.92 -12.80
CA SER A 32 2.68 -4.89 -12.14
C SER A 32 2.55 -4.60 -10.64
N LEU A 33 3.65 -4.25 -9.99
CA LEU A 33 3.64 -3.90 -8.56
C LEU A 33 2.90 -2.57 -8.33
N MET A 34 3.04 -1.60 -9.23
CA MET A 34 2.33 -0.34 -9.22
C MET A 34 0.81 -0.54 -9.31
N GLU A 35 0.33 -1.37 -10.24
CA GLU A 35 -1.10 -1.68 -10.35
C GLU A 35 -1.64 -2.27 -9.04
N GLY A 36 -0.88 -3.19 -8.42
CA GLY A 36 -1.21 -3.77 -7.12
C GLY A 36 -1.28 -2.75 -5.99
N VAL A 37 -0.33 -1.80 -5.95
CA VAL A 37 -0.30 -0.70 -4.98
C VAL A 37 -1.47 0.26 -5.19
N LEU A 38 -1.78 0.62 -6.44
CA LEU A 38 -2.89 1.53 -6.75
C LEU A 38 -4.26 0.95 -6.35
N ALA A 39 -4.39 -0.37 -6.39
CA ALA A 39 -5.57 -1.09 -5.93
C ALA A 39 -5.71 -1.16 -4.39
N LEU A 40 -4.70 -0.74 -3.62
CA LEU A 40 -4.82 -0.66 -2.16
C LEU A 40 -5.85 0.40 -1.75
N VAL A 41 -6.66 0.02 -0.76
CA VAL A 41 -7.77 0.80 -0.20
C VAL A 41 -7.80 0.66 1.32
N ASN A 42 -8.59 1.50 1.99
CA ASN A 42 -8.58 1.61 3.46
C ASN A 42 -9.09 0.37 4.20
N ASP A 43 -9.84 -0.51 3.56
CA ASP A 43 -10.27 -1.79 4.13
C ASP A 43 -9.33 -2.96 3.78
N SER A 44 -8.31 -2.71 2.95
CA SER A 44 -7.27 -3.71 2.68
C SER A 44 -6.56 -4.09 3.98
N SER A 45 -6.30 -5.40 4.13
CA SER A 45 -5.64 -5.96 5.31
C SER A 45 -4.22 -5.41 5.48
N GLY A 46 -3.76 -5.24 6.73
CA GLY A 46 -2.39 -4.82 7.02
C GLY A 46 -1.34 -5.72 6.35
N GLY A 47 -1.57 -7.04 6.29
CA GLY A 47 -0.68 -7.98 5.62
C GLY A 47 -0.47 -7.70 4.12
N LYS A 48 -1.47 -7.17 3.41
CA LYS A 48 -1.31 -6.75 2.00
C LYS A 48 -0.40 -5.53 1.87
N PHE A 49 -0.54 -4.55 2.76
CA PHE A 49 0.36 -3.40 2.80
C PHE A 49 1.81 -3.84 3.07
N LYS A 50 2.01 -4.78 4.01
CA LYS A 50 3.34 -5.33 4.29
C LYS A 50 3.92 -6.10 3.11
N ASP A 51 3.16 -6.98 2.48
CA ASP A 51 3.60 -7.76 1.32
C ASP A 51 4.07 -6.86 0.17
N TYR A 52 3.32 -5.79 -0.15
CA TYR A 52 3.75 -4.82 -1.15
C TYR A 52 5.00 -4.04 -0.73
N LYS A 53 5.11 -3.65 0.54
CA LYS A 53 6.29 -2.97 1.07
C LYS A 53 7.55 -3.82 0.93
N ASP A 54 7.48 -5.09 1.31
CA ASP A 54 8.59 -6.04 1.23
C ASP A 54 9.04 -6.22 -0.23
N LYS A 55 8.08 -6.38 -1.15
CA LYS A 55 8.36 -6.46 -2.60
C LYS A 55 8.98 -5.18 -3.17
N ILE A 56 8.51 -4.00 -2.75
CA ILE A 56 9.08 -2.70 -3.17
C ILE A 56 10.52 -2.58 -2.66
N ASN A 57 10.79 -2.98 -1.42
CA ASN A 57 12.12 -2.94 -0.83
C ASN A 57 13.09 -3.92 -1.51
N GLU A 58 12.65 -5.15 -1.77
CA GLU A 58 13.42 -6.14 -2.53
C GLU A 58 13.76 -5.60 -3.93
N LEU A 59 12.77 -5.04 -4.63
CA LEU A 59 12.96 -4.48 -5.97
C LEU A 59 13.92 -3.28 -5.95
N LYS A 60 13.84 -2.42 -4.92
CA LYS A 60 14.76 -1.30 -4.72
C LYS A 60 16.20 -1.79 -4.52
N GLU A 61 16.41 -2.81 -3.70
CA GLU A 61 17.74 -3.36 -3.44
C GLU A 61 18.34 -4.05 -4.67
N ASN A 62 17.52 -4.82 -5.40
CA ASN A 62 17.94 -5.48 -6.64
C ASN A 62 18.33 -4.48 -7.74
N LEU A 63 17.71 -3.30 -7.74
CA LEU A 63 17.90 -2.29 -8.79
C LEU A 63 18.75 -1.09 -8.36
N LYS A 64 19.36 -1.11 -7.16
CA LYS A 64 20.13 0.02 -6.62
C LYS A 64 21.32 0.46 -7.48
N ALA A 65 21.94 -0.49 -8.18
CA ALA A 65 23.11 -0.23 -9.03
C ALA A 65 22.72 0.13 -10.48
N VAL A 66 21.44 0.07 -10.84
CA VAL A 66 20.99 0.35 -12.20
C VAL A 66 21.06 1.84 -12.49
N GLY A 67 21.78 2.23 -13.55
CA GLY A 67 21.92 3.63 -13.98
C GLY A 67 20.80 4.14 -14.89
N ASN A 68 19.80 3.32 -15.20
CA ASN A 68 18.70 3.70 -16.10
C ASN A 68 17.77 4.72 -15.43
N ALA A 69 17.69 5.94 -15.97
CA ALA A 69 16.91 7.04 -15.39
C ALA A 69 15.41 6.75 -15.34
N GLU A 70 14.85 6.15 -16.40
CA GLU A 70 13.41 5.84 -16.49
C GLU A 70 13.00 4.80 -15.45
N LEU A 71 13.81 3.75 -15.24
CA LEU A 71 13.54 2.73 -14.23
C LEU A 71 13.61 3.33 -12.81
N LYS A 72 14.59 4.21 -12.55
CA LYS A 72 14.68 4.92 -11.27
C LYS A 72 13.45 5.78 -11.00
N GLU A 73 12.97 6.50 -12.01
CA GLU A 73 11.76 7.32 -11.91
C GLU A 73 10.53 6.45 -11.62
N LYS A 74 10.35 5.34 -12.34
CA LYS A 74 9.25 4.39 -12.09
C LYS A 74 9.30 3.80 -10.67
N LEU A 75 10.48 3.44 -10.17
CA LEU A 75 10.67 2.95 -8.80
C LEU A 75 10.33 4.03 -7.75
N LEU A 76 10.74 5.27 -7.99
CA LEU A 76 10.40 6.39 -7.11
C LEU A 76 8.90 6.63 -7.07
N ASN A 77 8.24 6.64 -8.22
CA ASN A 77 6.80 6.82 -8.32
C ASN A 77 6.05 5.68 -7.61
N LEU A 78 6.55 4.45 -7.69
CA LEU A 78 6.00 3.30 -6.98
C LEU A 78 6.11 3.47 -5.46
N GLN A 79 7.27 3.89 -4.95
CA GLN A 79 7.48 4.16 -3.53
C GLN A 79 6.53 5.26 -3.03
N ASN A 80 6.43 6.36 -3.78
CA ASN A 80 5.55 7.48 -3.42
C ASN A 80 4.09 7.04 -3.39
N SER A 81 3.63 6.33 -4.43
CA SER A 81 2.26 5.81 -4.51
C SER A 81 1.94 4.88 -3.34
N PHE A 82 2.89 4.03 -2.94
CA PHE A 82 2.73 3.17 -1.76
C PHE A 82 2.63 3.98 -0.46
N GLN A 83 3.50 4.97 -0.27
CA GLN A 83 3.48 5.84 0.91
C GLN A 83 2.17 6.62 1.03
N ASP A 84 1.64 7.15 -0.08
CA ASP A 84 0.36 7.85 -0.10
C ASP A 84 -0.79 6.93 0.32
N LYS A 85 -0.79 5.69 -0.18
CA LYS A 85 -1.78 4.67 0.21
C LYS A 85 -1.65 4.27 1.67
N LEU A 86 -0.42 4.11 2.17
CA LEU A 86 -0.14 3.76 3.57
C LEU A 86 -0.59 4.89 4.50
N ALA A 87 -0.29 6.14 4.16
CA ALA A 87 -0.71 7.32 4.91
C ALA A 87 -2.25 7.42 4.96
N ALA A 88 -2.93 7.21 3.84
CA ALA A 88 -4.39 7.19 3.78
C ALA A 88 -4.99 6.10 4.67
N LYS A 89 -4.42 4.88 4.64
CA LYS A 89 -4.84 3.77 5.51
C LYS A 89 -4.65 4.10 6.99
N LEU A 90 -3.49 4.63 7.38
CA LEU A 90 -3.20 5.00 8.77
C LEU A 90 -4.12 6.14 9.26
N ALA A 91 -4.38 7.13 8.42
CA ALA A 91 -5.32 8.20 8.73
C ALA A 91 -6.75 7.66 8.93
N ALA A 92 -7.20 6.74 8.06
CA ALA A 92 -8.51 6.12 8.18
C ALA A 92 -8.64 5.28 9.46
N LEU A 93 -7.62 4.48 9.81
CA LEU A 93 -7.58 3.71 11.05
C LEU A 93 -7.66 4.62 12.28
N LYS A 94 -6.87 5.70 12.33
CA LYS A 94 -6.86 6.67 13.42
C LYS A 94 -8.21 7.40 13.54
N ALA A 95 -8.82 7.76 12.43
CA ALA A 95 -10.15 8.38 12.40
C ALA A 95 -11.25 7.43 12.91
N ALA A 96 -11.26 6.17 12.47
CA ALA A 96 -12.22 5.16 12.93
C ALA A 96 -12.06 4.91 14.43
N LYS A 97 -10.83 4.78 14.93
CA LYS A 97 -10.54 4.66 16.36
C LYS A 97 -11.12 5.83 17.14
N GLN A 98 -10.77 7.06 16.77
CA GLN A 98 -11.24 8.26 17.45
C GLN A 98 -12.77 8.35 17.48
N LYS A 99 -13.42 8.03 16.36
CA LYS A 99 -14.89 8.01 16.26
C LYS A 99 -15.51 6.99 17.21
N ILE A 100 -15.00 5.76 17.22
CA ILE A 100 -15.46 4.69 18.12
C ILE A 100 -15.26 5.07 19.60
N GLU A 101 -14.14 5.68 19.96
CA GLU A 101 -13.83 6.12 21.32
C GLU A 101 -14.76 7.25 21.79
N SER A 102 -15.15 8.15 20.88
CA SER A 102 -16.01 9.30 21.17
C SER A 102 -17.47 8.97 21.48
N PHE A 103 -17.93 7.73 21.23
CA PHE A 103 -19.30 7.35 21.56
C PHE A 103 -19.49 7.29 23.08
N THR A 104 -20.43 8.10 23.58
CA THR A 104 -20.81 8.16 25.00
C THR A 104 -21.73 7.00 25.38
N GLU A 105 -22.85 6.82 24.67
CA GLU A 105 -23.78 5.70 24.89
C GLU A 105 -23.49 4.54 23.93
N LYS A 106 -22.41 3.81 24.17
CA LYS A 106 -21.91 2.78 23.26
C LYS A 106 -22.89 1.64 23.01
N ASP A 107 -23.74 1.33 23.99
CA ASP A 107 -24.77 0.30 23.83
C ASP A 107 -25.82 0.65 22.77
N ASN A 108 -26.09 1.94 22.56
CA ASN A 108 -26.99 2.46 21.52
C ASN A 108 -26.29 2.59 20.15
N LYS A 109 -24.96 2.42 20.13
CA LYS A 109 -24.09 2.66 18.96
C LYS A 109 -23.42 1.39 18.44
N LYS A 110 -23.86 0.20 18.86
CA LYS A 110 -23.28 -1.10 18.46
C LYS A 110 -23.13 -1.26 16.94
N THR A 111 -24.16 -0.90 16.17
CA THR A 111 -24.13 -0.96 14.70
C THR A 111 -23.12 0.02 14.11
N GLU A 112 -23.04 1.23 14.66
CA GLU A 112 -22.08 2.27 14.23
C GLU A 112 -20.64 1.82 14.53
N ILE A 113 -20.37 1.30 15.74
CA ILE A 113 -19.06 0.75 16.13
C ILE A 113 -18.64 -0.36 15.15
N TRP A 114 -19.56 -1.29 14.85
CA TRP A 114 -19.31 -2.36 13.90
C TRP A 114 -19.00 -1.83 12.50
N SER A 115 -19.78 -0.87 12.00
CA SER A 115 -19.58 -0.31 10.67
C SER A 115 -18.28 0.47 10.55
N GLU A 116 -17.92 1.28 11.55
CA GLU A 116 -16.68 2.06 11.55
C GLU A 116 -15.44 1.15 11.56
N ALA A 117 -15.45 0.08 12.35
CA ALA A 117 -14.38 -0.92 12.32
C ALA A 117 -14.29 -1.60 10.94
N LYS A 118 -15.44 -1.96 10.36
CA LYS A 118 -15.51 -2.65 9.07
C LYS A 118 -14.96 -1.78 7.92
N LEU A 119 -15.22 -0.47 7.94
CA LEU A 119 -14.73 0.48 6.92
C LEU A 119 -13.19 0.51 6.81
N VAL A 120 -12.50 0.13 7.88
CA VAL A 120 -11.03 0.06 7.92
C VAL A 120 -10.50 -1.39 7.89
N GLY A 121 -11.36 -2.35 7.52
CA GLY A 121 -11.00 -3.76 7.37
C GLY A 121 -10.85 -4.51 8.70
N VAL A 122 -11.37 -3.96 9.80
CA VAL A 122 -11.38 -4.60 11.12
C VAL A 122 -12.73 -5.26 11.35
N THR A 123 -12.72 -6.55 11.65
CA THR A 123 -13.96 -7.30 11.92
C THR A 123 -14.17 -7.49 13.41
N VAL A 124 -15.25 -6.94 13.92
CA VAL A 124 -15.73 -7.19 15.30
C VAL A 124 -17.08 -7.90 15.26
N PRO A 125 -17.36 -8.80 16.22
CA PRO A 125 -18.67 -9.43 16.31
C PRO A 125 -19.71 -8.38 16.72
N LEU A 126 -20.85 -8.38 16.01
CA LEU A 126 -22.01 -7.60 16.43
C LEU A 126 -22.67 -8.30 17.61
N LEU A 127 -22.57 -7.72 18.79
CA LEU A 127 -23.19 -8.26 20.01
C LEU A 127 -24.64 -7.77 20.13
N GLY A 128 -25.55 -8.66 20.51
CA GLY A 128 -26.99 -8.41 20.54
C GLY A 128 -27.42 -7.19 21.36
N SER A 129 -28.58 -6.64 21.00
CA SER A 129 -29.11 -5.35 21.48
C SER A 129 -29.43 -5.33 22.97
N ASN A 130 -29.85 -6.45 23.57
CA ASN A 130 -30.57 -6.43 24.83
C ASN A 130 -29.67 -6.50 26.08
N THR A 131 -28.38 -6.76 25.92
CA THR A 131 -27.43 -6.83 27.04
C THR A 131 -26.67 -5.51 27.16
N THR A 132 -26.77 -4.89 28.33
CA THR A 132 -25.99 -3.72 28.75
C THR A 132 -24.50 -4.07 28.84
N GLY A 133 -23.62 -3.14 28.44
CA GLY A 133 -22.16 -3.29 28.42
C GLY A 133 -21.60 -3.97 27.17
N ASN A 134 -22.45 -4.46 26.26
CA ASN A 134 -22.00 -5.04 25.00
C ASN A 134 -21.40 -3.99 24.06
N GLY A 135 -21.89 -2.75 24.09
CA GLY A 135 -21.35 -1.63 23.33
C GLY A 135 -19.92 -1.30 23.74
N ASP A 136 -19.64 -1.22 25.04
CA ASP A 136 -18.28 -0.99 25.55
C ASP A 136 -17.34 -2.15 25.17
N LYS A 137 -17.82 -3.39 25.27
CA LYS A 137 -17.05 -4.57 24.85
C LYS A 137 -16.71 -4.54 23.36
N MET A 138 -17.67 -4.16 22.51
CA MET A 138 -17.46 -4.02 21.07
C MET A 138 -16.47 -2.90 20.76
N SER A 139 -16.63 -1.74 21.40
CA SER A 139 -15.73 -0.59 21.23
C SER A 139 -14.30 -0.93 21.62
N LYS A 140 -14.10 -1.54 22.81
CA LYS A 140 -12.77 -1.95 23.27
C LYS A 140 -12.12 -2.94 22.30
N ASN A 141 -12.86 -3.95 21.84
CA ASN A 141 -12.35 -4.92 20.87
C ASN A 141 -11.99 -4.27 19.53
N ALA A 142 -12.83 -3.36 19.03
CA ALA A 142 -12.58 -2.64 17.78
C ALA A 142 -11.31 -1.79 17.88
N VAL A 143 -11.19 -0.99 18.93
CA VAL A 143 -10.02 -0.13 19.17
C VAL A 143 -8.75 -0.95 19.32
N GLU A 144 -8.78 -2.05 20.08
CA GLU A 144 -7.61 -2.91 20.27
C GLU A 144 -7.14 -3.54 18.95
N GLN A 145 -8.06 -4.00 18.11
CA GLN A 145 -7.71 -4.53 16.79
C GLN A 145 -7.18 -3.44 15.85
N ILE A 146 -7.78 -2.25 15.85
CA ILE A 146 -7.28 -1.10 15.08
C ILE A 146 -5.86 -0.75 15.52
N ASP A 147 -5.59 -0.66 16.82
CA ASP A 147 -4.26 -0.35 17.35
C ASP A 147 -3.22 -1.40 16.96
N LYS A 148 -3.58 -2.69 16.96
CA LYS A 148 -2.70 -3.76 16.46
C LYS A 148 -2.35 -3.57 14.99
N VAL A 149 -3.31 -3.17 14.15
CA VAL A 149 -3.06 -2.90 12.72
C VAL A 149 -2.21 -1.65 12.55
N ILE A 150 -2.48 -0.56 13.27
CA ILE A 150 -1.67 0.67 13.22
C ILE A 150 -0.23 0.32 13.61
N LYS A 151 -0.03 -0.34 14.74
CA LYS A 151 1.28 -0.73 15.25
C LYS A 151 2.03 -1.61 14.24
N PHE A 152 1.37 -2.62 13.68
CA PHE A 152 1.96 -3.48 12.65
C PHE A 152 2.41 -2.70 11.41
N LEU A 153 1.63 -1.72 10.98
CA LEU A 153 1.96 -0.90 9.83
C LEU A 153 3.07 0.12 10.13
N GLU A 154 3.11 0.69 11.35
CA GLU A 154 4.09 1.69 11.78
C GLU A 154 5.45 1.07 12.15
N GLU A 155 5.48 -0.07 12.85
CA GLU A 155 6.73 -0.73 13.30
C GLU A 155 7.63 -1.11 12.13
N ASP A 156 7.06 -1.47 10.98
CA ASP A 156 7.84 -1.80 9.80
C ASP A 156 8.31 -0.55 9.03
N THR A 157 7.91 0.67 9.41
CA THR A 157 8.20 1.94 8.67
C THR A 157 9.52 2.60 9.05
N ASN A 158 10.22 2.06 10.05
CA ASN A 158 11.56 2.48 10.47
C ASN A 158 12.65 1.56 9.93
#